data_AF-A0ABD6WM69-F1
#
_entry.id   AF-A0ABD6WM69-F1
#
_cell.length_a   1.000
_cell.length_b   1.000
_cell.length_c   1.000
_cell.angle_alpha   90.00
_cell.angle_beta   90.00
_cell.angle_gamma   90.00
#
_symmetry.space_group_name_H-M   'P 1'
#
loop_
_entity.id
_entity.type
_entity.pdbx_description
1 polymer ?
#
loop_
_entity_poly.entity_id
_entity_poly.type
_entity_poly.pdbx_seq_one_letter_code
_entity_poly.pdbx_strand_id
1 'polypeptide(L)'
;MLTALLLAVIGLADLARTHLRRRAALLAIPVLASAAMTAALVVGAPPLGAAIVVVLAGAWLLTTTTVENARPPGGLRPAVGLIAAVLVLTIVDRAAGVPTAPLAPAAVANTLPPLEQLALAVGAGLFLLESGNVIVRAALFRELPQAEPAPRPRWSERFARREPTDARLPDLQGGRTIGPLERLLIAGLTLAGAIGLAGAVLAAKGIVRFPEISRDGGSGEKAEYFLVGSLVSWALALGCAGLVAIAGG
;
A
#
# COMPACT_ATOMS: atom_id res chain seq x y z
N MET A 1 -11.11 -4.23 15.23
CA MET A 1 -10.63 -5.56 14.79
C MET A 1 -10.81 -5.79 13.30
N LEU A 2 -11.99 -5.54 12.73
CA LEU A 2 -12.31 -5.81 11.33
C LEU A 2 -11.44 -4.99 10.37
N THR A 3 -11.13 -3.75 10.74
CA THR A 3 -10.26 -2.87 9.95
C THR A 3 -8.84 -3.43 9.82
N ALA A 4 -8.28 -3.89 10.95
CA ALA A 4 -6.96 -4.54 10.98
C ALA A 4 -6.95 -5.81 10.12
N LEU A 5 -8.00 -6.62 10.22
CA LEU A 5 -8.17 -7.83 9.42
C LEU A 5 -8.21 -7.54 7.93
N LEU A 6 -8.98 -6.52 7.51
CA LEU A 6 -9.11 -6.13 6.11
C LEU A 6 -7.76 -5.71 5.52
N LEU A 7 -7.03 -4.83 6.21
CA LEU A 7 -5.72 -4.35 5.76
C LEU A 7 -4.70 -5.49 5.73
N ALA A 8 -4.68 -6.37 6.73
CA ALA A 8 -3.79 -7.52 6.77
C ALA A 8 -4.06 -8.50 5.62
N VAL A 9 -5.32 -8.84 5.36
CA VAL A 9 -5.69 -9.77 4.27
C VAL A 9 -5.33 -9.19 2.91
N ILE A 10 -5.65 -7.92 2.67
CA ILE A 10 -5.30 -7.23 1.42
C ILE A 10 -3.78 -7.19 1.25
N GLY A 11 -3.04 -6.77 2.28
CA GLY A 11 -1.59 -6.68 2.24
C GLY A 11 -0.91 -8.03 2.00
N LEU A 12 -1.33 -9.08 2.70
CA LEU A 12 -0.80 -10.44 2.51
C LEU A 12 -1.14 -11.02 1.14
N ALA A 13 -2.37 -10.78 0.66
CA ALA A 13 -2.76 -11.24 -0.66
C ALA A 13 -1.96 -10.53 -1.75
N ASP A 14 -1.71 -9.22 -1.63
CA ASP A 14 -0.89 -8.48 -2.57
C ASP A 14 0.58 -8.91 -2.52
N LEU A 15 1.13 -9.15 -1.33
CA LEU A 15 2.46 -9.75 -1.16
C LEU A 15 2.56 -11.13 -1.83
N ALA A 16 1.53 -11.97 -1.66
CA ALA A 16 1.46 -13.26 -2.33
C ALA A 16 1.39 -13.10 -3.86
N ARG A 17 0.60 -12.15 -4.38
CA ARG A 17 0.50 -11.84 -5.82
C ARG A 17 1.81 -11.32 -6.42
N THR A 18 2.62 -10.61 -5.63
CA THR A 18 3.90 -10.03 -6.10
C THR A 18 5.06 -11.03 -6.03
N HIS A 19 5.17 -11.81 -4.94
CA HIS A 19 6.37 -12.61 -4.66
C HIS A 19 6.20 -14.11 -4.95
N LEU A 20 4.97 -14.62 -5.05
CA LEU A 20 4.73 -16.03 -5.36
C LEU A 20 4.45 -16.25 -6.85
N ARG A 21 4.74 -17.46 -7.32
CA ARG A 21 4.32 -17.90 -8.65
C ARG A 21 2.80 -17.84 -8.75
N ARG A 22 2.25 -17.49 -9.93
CA ARG A 22 0.80 -17.33 -10.16
C ARG A 22 -0.07 -18.45 -9.56
N ARG A 23 0.32 -19.72 -9.72
CA ARG A 23 -0.42 -20.86 -9.15
C ARG A 23 -0.40 -20.86 -7.62
N ALA A 24 0.75 -20.59 -7.00
CA ALA A 24 0.88 -20.51 -5.55
C ALA A 24 0.12 -19.31 -4.97
N ALA A 25 0.17 -18.15 -5.64
CA ALA A 25 -0.62 -16.99 -5.26
C ALA A 25 -2.14 -17.28 -5.28
N LEU A 26 -2.63 -17.97 -6.31
CA LEU A 26 -4.04 -18.36 -6.43
C LEU A 26 -4.48 -19.32 -5.31
N LEU A 27 -3.59 -20.20 -4.84
CA LEU A 27 -3.87 -21.09 -3.71
C LEU A 27 -3.74 -20.38 -2.35
N ALA A 28 -2.87 -19.38 -2.23
CA ALA A 28 -2.69 -18.63 -1.00
C ALA A 28 -3.89 -17.74 -0.66
N ILE A 29 -4.56 -17.15 -1.65
CA ILE A 29 -5.71 -16.25 -1.44
C ILE A 29 -6.86 -16.91 -0.64
N PRO A 30 -7.39 -18.09 -1.02
CA PRO A 30 -8.46 -18.72 -0.24
C PRO A 30 -7.99 -19.13 1.15
N VAL A 31 -6.72 -19.56 1.30
CA VAL A 31 -6.14 -19.90 2.60
C VAL A 31 -6.08 -18.66 3.51
N LEU A 32 -5.65 -17.51 2.98
CA LEU A 32 -5.64 -16.24 3.72
C LEU A 32 -7.05 -15.79 4.11
N ALA A 33 -8.02 -15.94 3.22
CA ALA A 33 -9.42 -15.62 3.51
C ALA A 33 -10.00 -16.52 4.63
N SER A 34 -9.73 -17.83 4.57
CA SER A 34 -10.13 -18.78 5.62
C SER A 34 -9.45 -18.47 6.95
N ALA A 35 -8.13 -18.22 6.94
CA ALA A 35 -7.38 -17.87 8.14
C ALA A 35 -7.89 -16.58 8.78
N ALA A 36 -8.22 -15.57 7.98
CA ALA A 36 -8.79 -14.32 8.45
C ALA A 36 -10.19 -14.51 9.05
N MET A 37 -11.05 -15.32 8.41
CA MET A 37 -12.35 -15.69 8.98
C MET A 37 -12.17 -16.38 10.35
N THR A 38 -11.27 -17.36 10.45
CA THR A 38 -10.99 -18.05 11.72
C THR A 38 -10.45 -17.09 12.77
N ALA A 39 -9.48 -16.23 12.43
CA ALA A 39 -8.92 -15.24 13.36
C ALA A 39 -9.99 -14.26 13.86
N ALA A 40 -10.88 -13.79 12.98
CA ALA A 40 -11.98 -12.90 13.36
C ALA A 40 -12.92 -13.57 14.37
N LEU A 41 -13.29 -14.84 14.13
CA LEU A 41 -14.15 -15.61 15.04
C LEU A 41 -13.48 -15.86 16.40
N VAL A 42 -12.17 -16.18 16.41
CA VAL A 42 -11.41 -16.42 17.65
C VAL A 42 -11.34 -15.16 18.52
N VAL A 43 -11.24 -13.99 17.92
CA VAL A 43 -11.22 -12.69 18.64
C VAL A 43 -12.64 -12.20 18.98
N GLY A 44 -13.68 -12.99 18.66
CA GLY A 44 -15.07 -12.66 18.98
C GLY A 44 -15.70 -11.62 18.06
N ALA A 45 -15.11 -11.36 16.89
CA ALA A 45 -15.72 -10.48 15.90
C ALA A 45 -17.00 -11.10 15.34
N PRO A 46 -18.03 -10.30 15.02
CA PRO A 46 -19.28 -10.82 14.47
C PRO A 46 -19.02 -11.55 13.14
N PRO A 47 -19.60 -12.74 12.93
CA PRO A 47 -19.34 -13.56 11.73
C PRO A 47 -19.72 -12.82 10.44
N LEU A 48 -20.77 -11.99 10.50
CA LEU A 48 -21.18 -11.13 9.39
C LEU A 48 -20.10 -10.09 9.06
N GLY A 49 -19.47 -9.48 10.06
CA GLY A 49 -18.36 -8.54 9.86
C GLY A 49 -17.15 -9.22 9.22
N ALA A 50 -16.80 -10.43 9.67
CA ALA A 50 -15.73 -11.23 9.07
C ALA A 50 -16.04 -11.59 7.60
N ALA A 51 -17.29 -11.95 7.28
CA ALA A 51 -17.73 -12.21 5.91
C ALA A 51 -17.63 -10.95 5.04
N ILE A 52 -18.04 -9.78 5.56
CA ILE A 52 -17.88 -8.49 4.85
C ILE A 52 -16.40 -8.25 4.52
N VAL A 53 -15.47 -8.47 5.47
CA VAL A 53 -14.04 -8.29 5.22
C VAL A 53 -13.54 -9.18 4.09
N VAL A 54 -13.93 -10.46 4.07
CA VAL A 54 -13.55 -11.39 2.99
C VAL A 54 -14.10 -10.93 1.64
N VAL A 55 -15.36 -10.47 1.59
CA VAL A 55 -15.98 -9.95 0.36
C VAL A 55 -15.27 -8.70 -0.13
N LEU A 56 -14.96 -7.75 0.76
CA LEU A 56 -14.24 -6.52 0.42
C LEU A 56 -12.82 -6.82 -0.10
N ALA A 57 -12.10 -7.72 0.56
CA ALA A 57 -10.79 -8.18 0.10
C ALA A 57 -10.89 -8.89 -1.26
N GLY A 58 -11.89 -9.72 -1.48
CA GLY A 58 -12.15 -10.35 -2.79
C GLY A 58 -12.42 -9.31 -3.88
N ALA A 59 -13.27 -8.32 -3.60
CA ALA A 59 -13.55 -7.22 -4.52
C ALA A 59 -12.28 -6.41 -4.86
N TRP A 60 -11.42 -6.15 -3.87
CA TRP A 60 -10.11 -5.54 -4.09
C TRP A 60 -9.26 -6.36 -5.07
N LEU A 61 -9.13 -7.66 -4.83
CA LEU A 61 -8.28 -8.54 -5.64
C LEU A 61 -8.79 -8.68 -7.08
N LEU A 62 -10.10 -8.63 -7.30
CA LEU A 62 -10.72 -8.71 -8.64
C LEU A 62 -10.60 -7.40 -9.43
N THR A 63 -10.49 -6.26 -8.76
CA THR A 63 -10.50 -4.93 -9.39
C THR A 63 -9.13 -4.26 -9.44
N THR A 64 -8.10 -4.89 -8.87
CA THR A 64 -6.73 -4.38 -8.82
C THR A 64 -5.71 -5.39 -9.37
N THR A 65 -4.54 -4.90 -9.77
CA THR A 65 -3.43 -5.73 -10.27
C THR A 65 -2.11 -5.29 -9.66
N THR A 66 -1.26 -6.25 -9.30
CA THR A 66 0.12 -6.02 -8.86
C THR A 66 1.11 -6.04 -10.03
N VAL A 67 0.70 -6.51 -11.22
CA VAL A 67 1.57 -6.65 -12.40
C VAL A 67 2.02 -5.29 -12.91
N GLU A 68 3.32 -5.09 -13.10
CA GLU A 68 3.91 -3.86 -13.63
C GLU A 68 3.44 -3.54 -15.06
N ASN A 69 3.27 -2.26 -15.38
CA ASN A 69 2.82 -1.75 -16.68
C ASN A 69 1.45 -2.25 -17.17
N ALA A 70 0.75 -3.06 -16.36
CA ALA A 70 -0.64 -3.41 -16.63
C ALA A 70 -1.55 -2.25 -16.23
N ARG A 71 -2.53 -1.94 -17.11
CA ARG A 71 -3.59 -1.00 -16.77
C ARG A 71 -4.39 -1.55 -15.59
N PRO A 72 -4.56 -0.77 -14.50
CA PRO A 72 -5.38 -1.19 -13.37
C PRO A 72 -6.85 -1.29 -13.83
N PRO A 73 -7.49 -2.46 -13.73
CA PRO A 73 -8.81 -2.68 -14.33
C PRO A 73 -9.90 -1.79 -13.71
N GLY A 74 -9.79 -1.47 -12.42
CA GLY A 74 -10.70 -0.54 -11.72
C GLY A 74 -10.25 0.92 -11.65
N GLY A 75 -9.05 1.26 -12.16
CA GLY A 75 -8.43 2.57 -11.93
C GLY A 75 -8.31 2.89 -10.43
N LEU A 76 -8.67 4.12 -10.04
CA LEU A 76 -8.67 4.58 -8.63
C LEU A 76 -9.92 4.18 -7.83
N ARG A 77 -10.98 3.68 -8.47
CA ARG A 77 -12.26 3.37 -7.79
C ARG A 77 -12.10 2.35 -6.65
N PRO A 78 -11.30 1.27 -6.78
CA PRO A 78 -11.07 0.33 -5.69
C PRO A 78 -10.38 0.99 -4.48
N ALA A 79 -9.48 1.94 -4.71
CA ALA A 79 -8.80 2.68 -3.64
C ALA A 79 -9.81 3.57 -2.87
N VAL A 80 -10.68 4.28 -3.58
CA VAL A 80 -11.74 5.08 -2.94
C VAL A 80 -12.71 4.19 -2.16
N GLY A 81 -13.14 3.07 -2.76
CA GLY A 81 -13.99 2.09 -2.08
C GLY A 81 -13.33 1.49 -0.84
N LEU A 82 -12.03 1.20 -0.89
CA LEU A 82 -11.27 0.72 0.25
C LEU A 82 -11.18 1.77 1.37
N ILE A 83 -10.91 3.03 1.04
CA ILE A 83 -10.89 4.12 2.03
C ILE A 83 -12.25 4.23 2.73
N ALA A 84 -13.35 4.25 1.97
CA ALA A 84 -14.69 4.29 2.54
C ALA A 84 -14.97 3.07 3.44
N ALA A 85 -14.60 1.87 3.00
CA ALA A 85 -14.75 0.65 3.79
C ALA A 85 -13.94 0.68 5.08
N VAL A 86 -12.68 1.13 5.03
CA VAL A 86 -11.81 1.29 6.20
C VAL A 86 -12.41 2.27 7.20
N LEU A 87 -12.91 3.42 6.74
CA LEU A 87 -13.57 4.41 7.61
C LEU A 87 -14.81 3.82 8.29
N VAL A 88 -15.69 3.13 7.53
CA VAL A 88 -16.89 2.51 8.07
C VAL A 88 -16.53 1.41 9.07
N LEU A 89 -15.61 0.51 8.74
CA LEU A 89 -15.18 -0.57 9.63
C LEU A 89 -14.49 -0.02 10.89
N THR A 90 -13.78 1.10 10.77
CA THR A 90 -13.18 1.77 11.94
C THR A 90 -14.28 2.27 12.87
N ILE A 91 -15.34 2.89 12.36
CA ILE A 91 -16.49 3.33 13.16
C ILE A 91 -17.17 2.12 13.83
N VAL A 92 -17.38 1.03 13.09
CA VAL A 92 -17.99 -0.20 13.63
C VAL A 92 -17.12 -0.82 14.73
N ASP A 93 -15.80 -0.92 14.50
CA ASP A 93 -14.84 -1.42 15.49
C ASP A 93 -14.88 -0.59 16.76
N ARG A 94 -14.96 0.75 16.66
CA ARG A 94 -15.05 1.63 17.82
C ARG A 94 -16.38 1.55 18.55
N ALA A 95 -17.48 1.35 17.82
CA ALA A 95 -18.81 1.19 18.41
C ALA A 95 -19.00 -0.16 19.12
N ALA A 96 -18.32 -1.21 18.68
CA ALA A 96 -18.43 -2.56 19.26
C ALA A 96 -17.75 -2.71 20.64
N GLY A 97 -16.87 -1.77 21.02
CA GLY A 97 -16.09 -1.84 22.26
C GLY A 97 -14.95 -2.89 22.20
N VAL A 98 -14.07 -2.88 23.22
CA VAL A 98 -12.94 -3.83 23.30
C VAL A 98 -13.47 -5.22 23.64
N PRO A 99 -13.25 -6.26 22.80
CA PRO A 99 -13.59 -7.62 23.17
C PRO A 99 -12.77 -8.02 24.40
N THR A 100 -13.44 -8.43 25.47
CA THR A 100 -12.81 -9.02 26.65
C THR A 100 -12.26 -10.39 26.27
N ALA A 101 -11.00 -10.44 25.79
CA ALA A 101 -10.33 -11.70 25.51
C ALA A 101 -10.16 -12.51 26.82
N PRO A 102 -10.60 -13.78 26.89
CA PRO A 102 -10.60 -14.55 28.14
C PRO A 102 -9.22 -15.03 28.62
N LEU A 103 -8.09 -14.58 28.03
CA LEU A 103 -6.78 -15.20 28.24
C LEU A 103 -5.59 -14.23 28.37
N ALA A 104 -5.78 -13.01 28.88
CA ALA A 104 -4.65 -12.14 29.25
C ALA A 104 -4.58 -11.96 30.78
N PRO A 105 -3.55 -12.49 31.48
CA PRO A 105 -3.33 -12.16 32.88
C PRO A 105 -3.12 -10.66 33.05
N ALA A 106 -3.83 -10.06 34.01
CA ALA A 106 -3.92 -8.62 34.25
C ALA A 106 -2.55 -7.90 34.42
N ALA A 107 -1.47 -8.63 34.68
CA ALA A 107 -0.13 -8.09 34.88
C ALA A 107 0.60 -7.64 33.59
N VAL A 108 0.19 -8.09 32.40
CA VAL A 108 0.81 -7.71 31.11
C VAL A 108 0.02 -6.63 30.36
N ALA A 109 -1.22 -6.36 30.80
CA ALA A 109 -2.16 -5.48 30.13
C ALA A 109 -1.72 -4.00 30.07
N ASN A 110 -0.77 -3.57 30.91
CA ASN A 110 -0.36 -2.17 31.03
C ASN A 110 1.00 -1.85 30.35
N THR A 111 1.68 -2.84 29.75
CA THR A 111 3.00 -2.64 29.14
C THR A 111 3.02 -2.78 27.63
N LEU A 112 1.98 -3.39 27.04
CA LEU A 112 1.84 -3.55 25.59
C LEU A 112 0.74 -2.62 25.06
N PRO A 113 0.86 -2.11 23.82
CA PRO A 113 -0.27 -1.46 23.18
C PRO A 113 -1.47 -2.41 23.16
N PRO A 114 -2.71 -1.90 23.25
CA PRO A 114 -3.89 -2.75 23.18
C PRO A 114 -3.82 -3.62 21.91
N LEU A 115 -4.23 -4.89 22.03
CA LEU A 115 -4.14 -5.89 20.95
C LEU A 115 -4.68 -5.35 19.61
N GLU A 116 -5.66 -4.46 19.68
CA GLU A 116 -6.21 -3.77 18.52
C GLU A 116 -5.26 -2.82 17.82
N GLN A 117 -4.60 -1.96 18.58
CA GLN A 117 -3.61 -1.06 18.02
C GLN A 117 -2.45 -1.84 17.41
N LEU A 118 -2.01 -2.93 18.06
CA LEU A 118 -0.96 -3.79 17.51
C LEU A 118 -1.41 -4.50 16.22
N ALA A 119 -2.60 -5.10 16.21
CA ALA A 119 -3.15 -5.76 15.03
C ALA A 119 -3.32 -4.77 13.87
N LEU A 120 -3.80 -3.56 14.15
CA LEU A 120 -3.96 -2.51 13.14
C LEU A 120 -2.60 -2.02 12.63
N ALA A 121 -1.60 -1.88 13.49
CA ALA A 121 -0.24 -1.52 13.10
C ALA A 121 0.37 -2.57 12.16
N VAL A 122 0.21 -3.86 12.49
CA VAL A 122 0.67 -4.97 11.64
C VAL A 122 -0.09 -4.99 10.31
N GLY A 123 -1.42 -4.88 10.34
CA GLY A 123 -2.25 -4.87 9.13
C GLY A 123 -1.94 -3.68 8.22
N ALA A 124 -1.79 -2.48 8.78
CA ALA A 124 -1.38 -1.28 8.06
C ALA A 124 0.03 -1.41 7.47
N GLY A 125 0.98 -1.97 8.23
CA GLY A 125 2.34 -2.25 7.75
C GLY A 125 2.34 -3.19 6.54
N LEU A 126 1.61 -4.31 6.63
CA LEU A 126 1.44 -5.27 5.53
C LEU A 126 0.81 -4.62 4.29
N PHE A 127 -0.19 -3.76 4.49
CA PHE A 127 -0.84 -3.01 3.42
C PHE A 127 0.11 -2.01 2.73
N LEU A 128 0.92 -1.27 3.49
CA LEU A 128 1.84 -0.27 2.96
C LEU A 128 2.96 -0.86 2.08
N LEU A 129 3.29 -2.15 2.29
CA LEU A 129 4.33 -2.84 1.55
C LEU A 129 4.01 -2.95 0.05
N GLU A 130 2.86 -3.51 -0.31
CA GLU A 130 2.53 -3.79 -1.71
C GLU A 130 1.26 -3.09 -2.18
N SER A 131 0.19 -3.09 -1.37
CA SER A 131 -1.08 -2.46 -1.73
C SER A 131 -0.96 -0.95 -1.92
N GLY A 132 -0.07 -0.30 -1.15
CA GLY A 132 0.28 1.10 -1.38
C GLY A 132 0.88 1.37 -2.77
N ASN A 133 1.66 0.43 -3.32
CA ASN A 133 2.20 0.56 -4.68
C ASN A 133 1.11 0.44 -5.74
N VAL A 134 0.12 -0.44 -5.51
CA VAL A 134 -1.04 -0.59 -6.39
C VAL A 134 -1.82 0.73 -6.48
N ILE A 135 -2.05 1.41 -5.35
CA ILE A 135 -2.75 2.70 -5.31
C ILE A 135 -1.95 3.81 -5.98
N VAL A 136 -0.66 3.93 -5.64
CA VAL A 136 0.22 4.95 -6.24
C VAL A 136 0.27 4.80 -7.76
N ARG A 137 0.42 3.56 -8.25
CA ARG A 137 0.37 3.29 -9.70
C ARG A 137 -0.98 3.67 -10.30
N ALA A 138 -2.09 3.31 -9.66
CA ALA A 138 -3.42 3.66 -10.16
C ALA A 138 -3.64 5.18 -10.24
N ALA A 139 -3.06 5.95 -9.32
CA ALA A 139 -3.05 7.41 -9.37
C ALA A 139 -2.22 7.95 -10.55
N LEU A 140 -1.00 7.45 -10.72
CA LEU A 140 -0.11 7.86 -11.81
C LEU A 140 -0.68 7.53 -13.20
N PHE A 141 -1.38 6.39 -13.34
CA PHE A 141 -2.05 6.00 -14.59
C PHE A 141 -3.15 6.97 -15.03
N ARG A 142 -3.69 7.78 -14.13
CA ARG A 142 -4.76 8.75 -14.43
C ARG A 142 -4.20 10.08 -14.92
N GLU A 143 -3.12 10.55 -14.32
CA GLU A 143 -2.62 11.91 -14.50
C GLU A 143 -1.60 12.02 -15.65
N LEU A 144 -0.84 10.96 -15.94
CA LEU A 144 0.23 11.04 -16.94
C LEU A 144 -0.20 10.57 -18.33
N PRO A 145 0.20 11.31 -19.40
CA PRO A 145 0.08 10.86 -20.77
C PRO A 145 0.69 9.48 -20.91
N GLN A 146 -0.10 8.54 -21.44
CA GLN A 146 0.40 7.19 -21.67
C GLN A 146 1.44 7.28 -22.79
N ALA A 147 2.70 6.93 -22.48
CA ALA A 147 3.69 6.74 -23.52
C ALA A 147 3.12 5.71 -24.51
N GLU A 148 2.86 6.16 -25.74
CA GLU A 148 2.42 5.31 -26.83
C GLU A 148 3.46 4.18 -26.96
N PRO A 149 3.04 2.91 -27.06
CA PRO A 149 4.00 1.81 -27.13
C PRO A 149 4.97 2.11 -28.28
N ALA A 150 6.25 2.24 -27.94
CA ALA A 150 7.28 2.61 -28.90
C ALA A 150 7.14 1.71 -30.14
N PRO A 151 7.12 2.30 -31.37
CA PRO A 151 6.99 1.52 -32.59
C PRO A 151 7.99 0.36 -32.56
N ARG A 152 7.54 -0.86 -32.89
CA ARG A 152 8.47 -1.98 -33.03
C ARG A 152 9.57 -1.55 -34.01
N PRO A 153 10.86 -1.63 -33.63
CA PRO A 153 11.92 -1.07 -34.45
C PRO A 153 11.85 -1.72 -35.83
N ARG A 154 11.73 -0.90 -36.89
CA ARG A 154 11.80 -1.40 -38.26
C ARG A 154 13.16 -2.06 -38.46
N TRP A 155 13.23 -3.10 -39.29
CA TRP A 155 14.47 -3.83 -39.55
C TRP A 155 15.61 -2.88 -39.99
N SER A 156 15.29 -1.75 -40.64
CA SER A 156 16.20 -0.66 -40.99
C SER A 156 16.86 0.07 -39.81
N GLU A 157 16.22 0.13 -38.64
CA GLU A 157 16.72 0.84 -37.45
C GLU A 157 17.64 -0.04 -36.59
N ARG A 158 17.72 -1.36 -36.86
CA ARG A 158 18.70 -2.25 -36.23
C ARG A 158 20.13 -1.99 -36.72
N PHE A 159 20.28 -1.41 -37.91
CA PHE A 159 21.57 -1.16 -38.55
C PHE A 159 21.99 0.32 -38.53
N ALA A 160 21.13 1.22 -38.04
CA ALA A 160 21.56 2.57 -37.71
C ALA A 160 22.56 2.47 -36.55
N ARG A 161 23.78 3.02 -36.71
CA ARG A 161 24.74 3.15 -35.62
C ARG A 161 24.04 3.90 -34.49
N ARG A 162 23.70 3.20 -33.40
CA ARG A 162 23.39 3.86 -32.14
C ARG A 162 24.66 4.61 -31.74
N GLU A 163 24.58 5.92 -31.61
CA GLU A 163 25.54 6.65 -30.79
C GLU A 163 25.59 5.96 -29.42
N PRO A 164 26.76 5.85 -28.77
CA PRO A 164 26.89 5.27 -27.45
C PRO A 164 26.18 6.22 -26.46
N THR A 165 24.86 6.10 -26.37
CA THR A 165 24.10 6.60 -25.24
C THR A 165 24.70 5.89 -24.03
N ASP A 166 25.19 6.68 -23.07
CA ASP A 166 25.67 6.24 -21.76
C ASP A 166 25.02 4.94 -21.36
N ALA A 167 25.85 3.94 -21.07
CA ALA A 167 25.43 2.63 -20.60
C ALA A 167 24.34 2.85 -19.55
N ARG A 168 23.07 2.68 -19.95
CA ARG A 168 21.95 2.72 -19.03
C ARG A 168 22.24 1.57 -18.09
N LEU A 169 22.78 1.89 -16.92
CA LEU A 169 22.80 0.98 -15.79
C LEU A 169 21.40 0.37 -15.76
N PRO A 170 21.28 -0.97 -15.71
CA PRO A 170 19.97 -1.62 -15.73
C PRO A 170 19.11 -0.89 -14.71
N ASP A 171 18.01 -0.28 -15.18
CA ASP A 171 17.17 0.64 -14.43
C ASP A 171 16.85 -0.04 -13.10
N LEU A 172 17.60 0.33 -12.06
CA LEU A 172 17.58 -0.41 -10.82
C LEU A 172 16.14 -0.31 -10.35
N GLN A 173 15.52 -1.44 -10.03
CA GLN A 173 14.15 -1.51 -9.51
C GLN A 173 14.00 -0.81 -8.14
N GLY A 174 14.84 0.18 -7.82
CA GLY A 174 14.88 0.92 -6.56
C GLY A 174 13.54 1.57 -6.22
N GLY A 175 12.73 1.96 -7.20
CA GLY A 175 11.35 2.40 -6.93
C GLY A 175 10.49 1.35 -6.20
N ARG A 176 10.71 0.05 -6.49
CA ARG A 176 9.94 -1.08 -5.94
C ARG A 176 10.23 -1.33 -4.47
N THR A 177 11.48 -1.17 -4.05
CA THR A 177 11.91 -1.43 -2.67
C THR A 177 11.98 -0.17 -1.81
N ILE A 178 12.35 0.98 -2.39
CA ILE A 178 12.50 2.23 -1.65
C ILE A 178 11.13 2.80 -1.24
N GLY A 179 10.14 2.76 -2.13
CA GLY A 179 8.81 3.33 -1.85
C GLY A 179 8.14 2.73 -0.60
N PRO A 180 8.03 1.40 -0.47
CA PRO A 180 7.53 0.76 0.73
C PRO A 180 8.30 1.11 2.01
N LEU A 181 9.64 1.11 1.95
CA LEU A 181 10.49 1.45 3.09
C LEU A 181 10.27 2.88 3.56
N GLU A 182 10.12 3.82 2.61
CA GLU A 182 9.84 5.22 2.93
C GLU A 182 8.48 5.37 3.61
N ARG A 183 7.44 4.68 3.13
CA ARG A 183 6.12 4.69 3.78
C ARG A 183 6.18 4.13 5.20
N LEU A 184 6.87 3.02 5.39
CA LEU A 184 7.06 2.42 6.72
C LEU A 184 7.85 3.35 7.64
N LEU A 185 8.88 4.01 7.13
CA LEU A 185 9.65 5.00 7.87
C LEU A 185 8.78 6.19 8.29
N ILE A 186 8.03 6.78 7.37
CA ILE A 186 7.13 7.92 7.66
C ILE A 186 6.05 7.50 8.67
N ALA A 187 5.40 6.35 8.45
CA ALA A 187 4.37 5.85 9.36
C ALA A 187 4.94 5.56 10.75
N GLY A 188 6.10 4.90 10.83
CA GLY A 188 6.78 4.58 12.08
C GLY A 188 7.24 5.82 12.84
N LEU A 189 7.86 6.80 12.18
CA LEU A 189 8.25 8.08 12.79
C LEU A 189 7.02 8.85 13.29
N THR A 190 5.92 8.81 12.53
CA THR A 190 4.67 9.46 12.92
C THR A 190 4.09 8.83 14.18
N LEU A 191 4.04 7.49 14.24
CA LEU A 191 3.57 6.73 15.41
C LEU A 191 4.50 6.89 16.62
N ALA A 192 5.79 7.09 16.40
CA ALA A 192 6.76 7.38 17.47
C ALA A 192 6.70 8.83 17.97
N GLY A 193 5.81 9.67 17.44
CA GLY A 193 5.73 11.10 17.77
C GLY A 193 6.86 11.96 17.18
N ALA A 194 7.73 11.38 16.36
CA ALA A 194 8.86 12.05 15.72
C ALA A 194 8.45 12.80 14.43
N ILE A 195 7.40 13.62 14.51
CA ILE A 195 6.80 14.32 13.36
C ILE A 195 7.81 15.21 12.64
N GLY A 196 8.73 15.84 13.37
CA GLY A 196 9.82 16.64 12.80
C GLY A 196 10.77 15.81 11.92
N LEU A 197 11.10 14.57 12.33
CA LEU A 197 11.93 13.67 11.52
C LEU A 197 11.18 13.16 10.29
N ALA A 198 9.89 12.86 10.42
CA ALA A 198 9.05 12.53 9.28
C ALA A 198 9.06 13.67 8.26
N GLY A 199 8.83 14.91 8.71
CA GLY A 199 8.92 16.11 7.86
C GLY A 199 10.28 16.31 7.21
N ALA A 200 11.38 16.05 7.95
CA ALA A 200 12.73 16.14 7.41
C ALA A 200 12.98 15.12 6.27
N VAL A 201 12.48 13.90 6.39
CA VAL A 201 12.57 12.87 5.32
C VAL A 201 11.82 13.33 4.07
N LEU A 202 10.60 13.85 4.24
CA LEU A 202 9.80 14.39 3.13
C LEU A 202 10.54 15.53 2.40
N ALA A 203 11.09 16.47 3.17
CA ALA A 203 11.83 17.61 2.64
C ALA A 203 13.13 17.18 1.92
N ALA A 204 13.90 16.28 2.53
CA ALA A 204 15.14 15.77 1.95
C ALA A 204 14.90 15.10 0.59
N LYS A 205 13.83 14.30 0.48
CA LYS A 205 13.44 13.67 -0.78
C LYS A 205 13.12 14.69 -1.87
N GLY A 206 12.41 15.76 -1.53
CA GLY A 206 12.09 16.85 -2.44
C GLY A 206 13.35 17.58 -2.95
N ILE A 207 14.27 17.91 -2.04
CA ILE A 207 15.51 18.64 -2.38
C ILE A 207 16.42 17.81 -3.30
N VAL A 208 16.60 16.52 -3.00
CA VAL A 208 17.49 15.64 -3.79
C VAL A 208 16.97 15.45 -5.23
N ARG A 209 15.65 15.41 -5.41
CA ARG A 209 15.01 15.22 -6.72
C ARG A 209 14.81 16.51 -7.51
N PHE A 210 14.98 17.67 -6.87
CA PHE A 210 14.77 18.96 -7.51
C PHE A 210 15.61 19.17 -8.79
N PRO A 211 16.93 18.91 -8.83
CA PRO A 211 17.73 19.13 -10.04
C PRO A 211 17.29 18.28 -11.24
N GLU A 212 16.72 17.11 -10.99
CA GLU A 212 16.24 16.16 -12.00
C GLU A 212 14.87 16.58 -12.54
N ILE A 213 14.01 17.11 -11.66
CA ILE A 213 12.70 17.68 -11.99
C ILE A 213 12.86 19.00 -12.78
N SER A 214 13.78 19.88 -12.37
CA SER A 214 13.98 21.18 -13.00
C SER A 214 14.59 21.10 -14.41
N ARG A 215 15.22 19.97 -14.77
CA ARG A 215 15.77 19.73 -16.12
C ARG A 215 14.76 19.13 -17.08
N ASP A 216 13.52 18.92 -16.65
CA ASP A 216 12.49 18.32 -17.49
C ASP A 216 11.97 19.34 -18.52
N GLY A 217 12.55 19.30 -19.71
CA GLY A 217 12.32 20.27 -20.78
C GLY A 217 10.86 20.38 -21.18
N GLY A 218 10.18 21.44 -20.72
CA GLY A 218 8.91 21.95 -21.22
C GLY A 218 7.64 21.13 -20.92
N SER A 219 7.71 19.80 -20.80
CA SER A 219 6.52 18.95 -20.63
C SER A 219 6.04 18.82 -19.17
N GLY A 220 6.94 18.98 -18.18
CA GLY A 220 6.60 18.86 -16.75
C GLY A 220 6.22 17.46 -16.27
N GLU A 221 6.23 16.45 -17.14
CA GLU A 221 5.73 15.10 -16.85
C GLU A 221 6.47 14.40 -15.71
N LYS A 222 7.80 14.57 -15.59
CA LYS A 222 8.57 13.98 -14.47
C LYS A 222 8.27 14.70 -13.16
N ALA A 223 8.00 16.02 -13.22
CA ALA A 223 7.58 16.79 -12.05
C ALA A 223 6.25 16.27 -11.53
N GLU A 224 5.27 16.10 -12.42
CA GLU A 224 3.95 15.57 -12.08
C GLU A 224 4.02 14.12 -11.59
N TYR A 225 4.79 13.26 -12.25
CA TYR A 225 5.02 11.88 -11.80
C TYR A 225 5.55 11.85 -10.35
N PHE A 226 6.57 12.67 -10.07
CA PHE A 226 7.17 12.72 -8.75
C PHE A 226 6.21 13.27 -7.70
N LEU A 227 5.49 14.35 -8.02
CA LEU A 227 4.54 15.00 -7.12
C LEU A 227 3.37 14.08 -6.79
N VAL A 228 2.66 13.57 -7.80
CA VAL A 228 1.50 12.68 -7.61
C VAL A 228 1.93 11.41 -6.90
N GLY A 229 3.05 10.80 -7.32
CA GLY A 229 3.57 9.57 -6.72
C GLY A 229 3.92 9.75 -5.25
N SER A 230 4.64 10.82 -4.90
CA SER A 230 5.06 11.09 -3.53
C SER A 230 3.90 11.51 -2.64
N LEU A 231 3.02 12.41 -3.09
CA LEU A 231 1.86 12.86 -2.33
C LEU A 231 0.91 11.72 -1.97
N VAL A 232 0.58 10.86 -2.94
CA VAL A 232 -0.27 9.68 -2.69
C VAL A 232 0.42 8.71 -1.72
N SER A 233 1.72 8.48 -1.89
CA SER A 233 2.50 7.60 -1.01
C SER A 233 2.52 8.10 0.43
N TRP A 234 2.78 9.38 0.64
CA TRP A 234 2.82 10.00 1.97
C TRP A 234 1.44 10.07 2.61
N ALA A 235 0.39 10.38 1.84
CA ALA A 235 -0.99 10.37 2.32
C ALA A 235 -1.40 8.99 2.82
N LEU A 236 -1.01 7.91 2.12
CA LEU A 236 -1.27 6.54 2.57
C LEU A 236 -0.51 6.21 3.87
N ALA A 237 0.77 6.58 3.96
CA ALA A 237 1.58 6.34 5.16
C ALA A 237 1.01 7.08 6.38
N LEU A 238 0.68 8.36 6.23
CA LEU A 238 0.10 9.18 7.29
C LEU A 238 -1.32 8.74 7.64
N GLY A 239 -2.14 8.36 6.66
CA GLY A 239 -3.49 7.83 6.89
C GLY A 239 -3.45 6.52 7.69
N CYS A 240 -2.54 5.60 7.33
CA CYS A 240 -2.31 4.36 8.08
C CYS A 240 -1.82 4.64 9.51
N ALA A 241 -0.87 5.55 9.69
CA ALA A 241 -0.42 5.95 11.02
C ALA A 241 -1.54 6.60 11.84
N GLY A 242 -2.37 7.44 11.23
CA GLY A 242 -3.54 8.04 11.86
C GLY A 242 -4.53 7.00 12.35
N LEU A 243 -4.86 5.98 11.53
CA LEU A 243 -5.73 4.87 11.92
C LEU A 243 -5.19 4.10 13.12
N VAL A 244 -3.88 3.84 13.16
CA VAL A 244 -3.23 3.16 14.29
C VAL A 244 -3.21 4.03 15.54
N ALA A 245 -2.98 5.34 15.39
CA ALA A 245 -2.97 6.27 16.52
C ALA A 245 -4.35 6.37 17.20
N ILE A 246 -5.43 6.49 16.43
CA ILE A 246 -6.80 6.57 16.98
C ILE A 246 -7.30 5.27 17.60
N ALA A 247 -6.67 4.12 17.29
CA ALA A 247 -7.00 2.84 17.90
C ALA A 247 -6.38 2.65 19.29
N GLY A 248 -5.36 3.44 19.64
CA GLY A 248 -4.71 3.39 20.96
C GLY A 248 -5.19 4.45 21.96
N GLY A 249 -6.12 5.33 21.56
CA GLY A 249 -6.70 6.39 22.39
C GLY A 249 -8.18 6.16 22.69
#